data_AF-A0A927RVZ4-F1
#
_entry.id   AF-A0A927RVZ4-F1
#
_cell.length_a   1.000
_cell.length_b   1.000
_cell.length_c   1.000
_cell.angle_alpha   90.00
_cell.angle_beta   90.00
_cell.angle_gamma   90.00
#
_symmetry.space_group_name_H-M   'P 1'
#
loop_
_entity.id
_entity.type
_entity.pdbx_description
1 polymer ?
#
loop_
_entity_poly.entity_id
_entity_poly.type
_entity_poly.pdbx_seq_one_letter_code
_entity_poly.pdbx_strand_id
1 'polypeptide(L)'
;MKAGLKTAFRLFKKHFARFTTIIAIVAVSIGFMSGIGEVENKIKIGARDLYEQSRVTDLYIKSSSPSGFTPQEIVTVCQRFGEENVKTGFCYETAKGENALRVYWLNVEDSLGKIELLEGELPTQEGEILAERETEGLTSCAVGDTVYIPNPMTGGETAYTVSGIVYNPLHIYNEDEPSFTKREDSQEDVLTLKEIYYFHTQTPPIINDIYVRVGNEAFGELFSNDYEENIAIVKAETETLLGDGATVLTLYENIGMYSLFSYAEKVGQIGIIFVVFFLLVTLLVVYSTMSRLFEEERAQIACQKTLGIADNRITGKYVWFVAVGSAIGGGIGFFIGLLLTSLLYNGFNMQYRMPPFPDSLNFYYYALTFGIILLANVVLAALCGKKATSSKPAQLLTPKAPKAGKKVILERIPFIWKALSFKYKSTVRNVLLFKSRFLMTVISVVGATVLVFAGLGLFNCAVNHGEAGSLIGISAVLIVFSGVLCALVIYNLTNINVSERTREIATLMVLGYHEREVTGYIYREVYIMCAIGAVLGVPLGMAFVNFVFDFISFGSLAEVEWWSYVLTPVMTMLFGFISTLLLRKKIVKTDMNASLKTIE
;
A
#
# COMPACT_ATOMS: atom_id res chain seq x y z
N MET A 1 34.04 5.97 -29.00
CA MET A 1 32.61 5.78 -28.66
C MET A 1 31.80 5.65 -29.95
N LYS A 2 31.24 4.46 -30.25
CA LYS A 2 30.51 4.15 -31.51
C LYS A 2 29.41 5.20 -31.78
N ALA A 3 29.24 5.64 -33.03
CA ALA A 3 28.36 6.77 -33.43
C ALA A 3 26.90 6.69 -32.90
N GLY A 4 26.39 5.48 -32.67
CA GLY A 4 25.07 5.25 -32.06
C GLY A 4 24.94 5.80 -30.63
N LEU A 5 25.98 5.64 -29.80
CA LEU A 5 25.95 6.07 -28.39
C LEU A 5 25.94 7.60 -28.26
N LYS A 6 26.72 8.31 -29.10
CA LYS A 6 26.69 9.78 -29.17
C LYS A 6 25.30 10.29 -29.56
N THR A 7 24.66 9.62 -30.51
CA THR A 7 23.32 9.98 -31.00
C THR A 7 22.24 9.75 -29.95
N ALA A 8 22.38 8.67 -29.16
CA ALA A 8 21.54 8.42 -27.98
C ALA A 8 21.74 9.50 -26.91
N PHE A 9 22.98 9.82 -26.53
CA PHE A 9 23.27 10.86 -25.53
C PHE A 9 22.70 12.23 -25.91
N ARG A 10 22.77 12.58 -27.20
CA ARG A 10 22.15 13.81 -27.71
C ARG A 10 20.62 13.82 -27.56
N LEU A 11 19.97 12.65 -27.69
CA LEU A 11 18.53 12.51 -27.45
C LEU A 11 18.19 12.74 -25.98
N PHE A 12 18.96 12.15 -25.05
CA PHE A 12 18.79 12.38 -23.62
C PHE A 12 18.88 13.86 -23.26
N LYS A 13 19.91 14.55 -23.75
CA LYS A 13 20.09 15.99 -23.48
C LYS A 13 18.96 16.84 -24.07
N LYS A 14 18.49 16.52 -25.29
CA LYS A 14 17.40 17.25 -25.95
C LYS A 14 16.06 17.07 -25.23
N HIS A 15 15.78 15.87 -24.72
CA HIS A 15 14.50 15.52 -24.09
C HIS A 15 14.61 15.24 -22.59
N PHE A 16 15.48 15.96 -21.90
CA PHE A 16 15.81 15.72 -20.48
C PHE A 16 14.59 15.78 -19.55
N ALA A 17 13.67 16.73 -19.78
CA ALA A 17 12.44 16.84 -18.98
C ALA A 17 11.53 15.60 -19.10
N ARG A 18 11.45 14.98 -20.29
CA ARG A 18 10.69 13.74 -20.49
C ARG A 18 11.38 12.55 -19.85
N PHE A 19 12.70 12.51 -19.97
CA PHE A 19 13.51 11.45 -19.40
C PHE A 19 13.34 11.39 -17.88
N THR A 20 13.47 12.53 -17.21
CA THR A 20 13.29 12.67 -15.75
C THR A 20 11.86 12.35 -15.31
N THR A 21 10.85 12.73 -16.11
CA THR A 21 9.45 12.37 -15.84
C THR A 21 9.23 10.85 -15.87
N ILE A 22 9.78 10.16 -16.88
CA ILE A 22 9.69 8.69 -16.97
C ILE A 22 10.37 8.04 -15.76
N ILE A 23 11.57 8.50 -15.39
CA ILE A 23 12.28 8.01 -14.20
C ILE A 23 11.40 8.16 -12.96
N ALA A 24 10.84 9.35 -12.73
CA ALA A 24 10.05 9.64 -11.54
C ALA A 24 8.77 8.80 -11.46
N ILE A 25 8.04 8.64 -12.56
CA ILE A 25 6.80 7.85 -12.59
C ILE A 25 7.09 6.36 -12.36
N VAL A 26 8.14 5.84 -12.99
CA VAL A 26 8.56 4.44 -12.79
C VAL A 26 9.05 4.22 -11.36
N ALA A 27 9.80 5.17 -10.78
CA ALA A 27 10.26 5.09 -9.39
C ALA A 27 9.11 5.07 -8.38
N VAL A 28 8.15 5.99 -8.53
CA VAL A 28 6.94 6.04 -7.67
C VAL A 28 6.15 4.75 -7.79
N SER A 29 5.97 4.23 -9.00
CA SER A 29 5.17 3.02 -9.22
C SER A 29 5.86 1.77 -8.68
N ILE A 30 7.14 1.56 -8.98
CA ILE A 30 7.88 0.40 -8.47
C ILE A 30 8.04 0.48 -6.96
N GLY A 31 8.39 1.65 -6.41
CA GLY A 31 8.56 1.79 -4.96
C GLY A 31 7.27 1.55 -4.20
N PHE A 32 6.13 1.98 -4.74
CA PHE A 32 4.84 1.63 -4.16
C PHE A 32 4.55 0.13 -4.25
N MET A 33 4.70 -0.46 -5.43
CA MET A 33 4.42 -1.88 -5.68
C MET A 33 5.28 -2.80 -4.82
N SER A 34 6.60 -2.64 -4.87
CA SER A 34 7.53 -3.48 -4.10
C SER A 34 7.51 -3.16 -2.61
N GLY A 35 7.09 -1.95 -2.22
CA GLY A 35 7.03 -1.54 -0.82
C GLY A 35 5.86 -2.18 -0.08
N ILE A 36 4.62 -1.97 -0.57
CA ILE A 36 3.42 -2.51 0.09
C ILE A 36 3.31 -4.02 -0.06
N GLY A 37 3.63 -4.55 -1.24
CA GLY A 37 3.51 -5.99 -1.52
C GLY A 37 4.41 -6.88 -0.65
N GLU A 38 5.46 -6.33 -0.04
CA GLU A 38 6.37 -7.07 0.86
C GLU A 38 5.99 -6.98 2.35
N VAL A 39 5.04 -6.12 2.73
CA VAL A 39 4.72 -5.90 4.16
C VAL A 39 4.23 -7.18 4.83
N GLU A 40 3.23 -7.85 4.22
CA GLU A 40 2.68 -9.10 4.75
C GLU A 40 3.76 -10.18 4.90
N ASN A 41 4.60 -10.34 3.88
CA ASN A 41 5.71 -11.30 3.88
C ASN A 41 6.73 -10.98 4.99
N LYS A 42 7.06 -9.71 5.19
CA LYS A 42 7.95 -9.27 6.28
C LYS A 42 7.36 -9.51 7.67
N ILE A 43 6.06 -9.31 7.83
CA ILE A 43 5.35 -9.60 9.08
C ILE A 43 5.41 -11.10 9.38
N LYS A 44 5.10 -11.96 8.39
CA LYS A 44 5.18 -13.42 8.51
C LYS A 44 6.59 -13.91 8.87
N ILE A 45 7.63 -13.39 8.19
CA ILE A 45 9.02 -13.75 8.49
C ILE A 45 9.42 -13.31 9.90
N GLY A 46 9.10 -12.08 10.29
CA GLY A 46 9.43 -11.59 11.63
C GLY A 46 8.74 -12.41 12.73
N ALA A 47 7.45 -12.73 12.54
CA ALA A 47 6.70 -13.57 13.46
C ALA A 47 7.29 -14.98 13.55
N ARG A 48 7.65 -15.60 12.41
CA ARG A 48 8.29 -16.92 12.36
C ARG A 48 9.57 -16.94 13.18
N ASP A 49 10.49 -16.01 12.93
CA ASP A 49 11.80 -16.01 13.57
C ASP A 49 11.66 -15.87 15.10
N LEU A 50 10.75 -15.02 15.58
CA LEU A 50 10.42 -14.89 17.00
C LEU A 50 9.81 -16.18 17.57
N TYR A 51 8.87 -16.79 16.86
CA TYR A 51 8.08 -17.91 17.37
C TYR A 51 8.85 -19.23 17.38
N GLU A 52 9.75 -19.41 16.42
CA GLU A 52 10.72 -20.51 16.45
C GLU A 52 11.67 -20.38 17.64
N GLN A 53 12.18 -19.17 17.91
CA GLN A 53 13.05 -18.91 19.06
C GLN A 53 12.35 -19.17 20.40
N SER A 54 11.10 -18.73 20.55
CA SER A 54 10.31 -18.93 21.77
C SER A 54 9.63 -20.29 21.87
N ARG A 55 9.82 -21.16 20.87
CA ARG A 55 9.19 -22.48 20.77
C ARG A 55 7.66 -22.41 21.00
N VAL A 56 7.01 -21.42 20.37
CA VAL A 56 5.55 -21.21 20.46
C VAL A 56 4.81 -22.47 20.00
N THR A 57 3.64 -22.71 20.58
CA THR A 57 2.81 -23.87 20.30
C THR A 57 1.94 -23.67 19.06
N ASP A 58 1.75 -24.75 18.31
CA ASP A 58 0.99 -24.76 17.04
C ASP A 58 -0.51 -24.97 17.29
N LEU A 59 -0.86 -25.79 18.29
CA LEU A 59 -2.23 -26.08 18.67
C LEU A 59 -2.49 -25.73 20.14
N TYR A 60 -3.67 -25.14 20.37
CA TYR A 60 -4.23 -24.82 21.68
C TYR A 60 -5.53 -25.60 21.81
N ILE A 61 -5.51 -26.65 22.62
CA ILE A 61 -6.65 -27.53 22.84
C ILE A 61 -7.32 -27.09 24.13
N LYS A 62 -8.53 -26.55 24.03
CA LYS A 62 -9.33 -26.08 25.16
C LYS A 62 -10.39 -27.12 25.53
N SER A 63 -10.52 -27.42 26.82
CA SER A 63 -11.54 -28.33 27.32
C SER A 63 -12.92 -27.68 27.26
N SER A 64 -13.90 -28.41 26.73
CA SER A 64 -15.31 -28.02 26.77
C SER A 64 -15.96 -28.32 28.14
N SER A 65 -15.29 -29.09 29.00
CA SER A 65 -15.79 -29.47 30.32
C SER A 65 -15.34 -28.47 31.40
N PRO A 66 -16.22 -28.03 32.31
CA PRO A 66 -15.84 -27.23 33.48
C PRO A 66 -14.84 -27.94 34.42
N SER A 67 -14.78 -29.26 34.36
CA SER A 67 -13.83 -30.07 35.15
C SER A 67 -12.43 -30.16 34.53
N GLY A 68 -12.22 -29.59 33.33
CA GLY A 68 -11.01 -29.78 32.55
C GLY A 68 -10.87 -31.18 31.94
N PHE A 69 -9.69 -31.44 31.39
CA PHE A 69 -9.29 -32.70 30.78
C PHE A 69 -9.07 -33.80 31.82
N THR A 70 -9.49 -35.01 31.48
CA THR A 70 -9.19 -36.21 32.23
C THR A 70 -7.73 -36.63 32.05
N PRO A 71 -7.12 -37.34 33.02
CA PRO A 71 -5.76 -37.87 32.85
C PRO A 71 -5.60 -38.77 31.62
N GLN A 72 -6.65 -39.49 31.23
CA GLN A 72 -6.62 -40.37 30.06
C GLN A 72 -6.52 -39.57 28.75
N GLU A 73 -7.25 -38.46 28.62
CA GLU A 73 -7.17 -37.59 27.44
C GLU A 73 -5.79 -36.96 27.30
N ILE A 74 -5.19 -36.50 28.41
CA ILE A 74 -3.83 -35.95 28.42
C ILE A 74 -2.83 -36.99 27.95
N VAL A 75 -2.90 -38.23 28.49
CA VAL A 75 -2.02 -39.33 28.06
C VAL A 75 -2.20 -39.64 26.57
N THR A 76 -3.43 -39.61 26.06
CA THR A 76 -3.70 -39.83 24.63
C THR A 76 -3.06 -38.75 23.75
N VAL A 77 -3.11 -37.48 24.15
CA VAL A 77 -2.44 -36.38 23.43
C VAL A 77 -0.91 -36.55 23.50
N CYS A 78 -0.36 -36.85 24.69
CA CYS A 78 1.08 -37.11 24.85
C CYS A 78 1.56 -38.30 23.99
N GLN A 79 0.77 -39.36 23.87
CA GLN A 79 1.10 -40.51 23.02
C GLN A 79 1.14 -40.15 21.53
N ARG A 80 0.31 -39.20 21.07
CA ARG A 80 0.26 -38.76 19.68
C ARG A 80 1.43 -37.86 19.32
N PHE A 81 1.78 -36.91 20.18
CA PHE A 81 2.70 -35.82 19.87
C PHE A 81 4.08 -35.92 20.55
N GLY A 82 4.23 -36.80 21.53
CA GLY A 82 5.43 -36.88 22.38
C GLY A 82 5.28 -35.99 23.62
N GLU A 83 5.67 -36.50 24.79
CA GLU A 83 5.57 -35.77 26.06
C GLU A 83 6.36 -34.46 26.05
N GLU A 84 7.49 -34.42 25.34
CA GLU A 84 8.34 -33.23 25.19
C GLU A 84 7.74 -32.11 24.32
N ASN A 85 6.64 -32.41 23.61
CA ASN A 85 5.95 -31.49 22.71
C ASN A 85 4.57 -31.08 23.24
N VAL A 86 4.20 -31.51 24.45
CA VAL A 86 2.92 -31.23 25.09
C VAL A 86 3.14 -30.51 26.41
N LYS A 87 2.52 -29.34 26.56
CA LYS A 87 2.47 -28.55 27.79
C LYS A 87 1.03 -28.45 28.27
N THR A 88 0.80 -28.51 29.57
CA THR A 88 -0.54 -28.38 30.16
C THR A 88 -0.64 -27.13 31.01
N GLY A 89 -1.85 -26.57 31.11
CA GLY A 89 -2.09 -25.37 31.88
C GLY A 89 -3.56 -25.21 32.28
N PHE A 90 -3.77 -24.22 33.13
CA PHE A 90 -5.09 -23.68 33.43
C PHE A 90 -5.13 -22.22 33.00
N CYS A 91 -6.15 -21.82 32.26
CA CYS A 91 -6.40 -20.43 31.93
C CYS A 91 -7.86 -20.09 32.16
N TYR A 92 -8.13 -18.99 32.82
CA TYR A 92 -9.46 -18.40 32.82
C TYR A 92 -9.39 -16.88 32.72
N GLU A 93 -10.50 -16.31 32.29
CA GLU A 93 -10.69 -14.88 32.20
C GLU A 93 -11.96 -14.50 32.96
N THR A 94 -11.87 -13.44 33.76
CA THR A 94 -12.98 -12.98 34.59
C THR A 94 -13.11 -11.47 34.52
N ALA A 95 -14.33 -10.98 34.72
CA ALA A 95 -14.60 -9.55 34.76
C ALA A 95 -14.08 -8.96 36.08
N LYS A 96 -13.42 -7.81 36.00
CA LYS A 96 -12.95 -7.02 37.13
C LYS A 96 -13.34 -5.55 36.89
N GLY A 97 -14.51 -5.18 37.40
CA GLY A 97 -15.12 -3.87 37.12
C GLY A 97 -15.56 -3.74 35.67
N GLU A 98 -15.04 -2.73 34.96
CA GLU A 98 -15.30 -2.51 33.53
C GLU A 98 -14.29 -3.18 32.60
N ASN A 99 -13.33 -3.91 33.17
CA ASN A 99 -12.24 -4.57 32.43
C ASN A 99 -12.26 -6.08 32.65
N ALA A 100 -11.43 -6.80 31.90
CA ALA A 100 -11.15 -8.20 32.11
C ALA A 100 -9.76 -8.43 32.69
N LEU A 101 -9.66 -9.48 33.49
CA LEU A 101 -8.43 -10.04 34.03
C LEU A 101 -8.26 -11.46 33.50
N ARG A 102 -7.09 -11.75 32.92
CA ARG A 102 -6.72 -13.10 32.51
C ARG A 102 -5.67 -13.68 33.45
N VAL A 103 -5.87 -14.92 33.87
CA VAL A 103 -4.96 -15.60 34.79
C VAL A 103 -4.57 -16.95 34.25
N TYR A 104 -3.28 -17.22 34.28
CA TYR A 104 -2.69 -18.47 33.83
C TYR A 104 -2.04 -19.22 34.99
N TRP A 105 -2.29 -20.53 35.12
CA TRP A 105 -1.44 -21.44 35.88
C TRP A 105 -0.69 -22.32 34.91
N LEU A 106 0.62 -22.14 34.84
CA LEU A 106 1.46 -22.84 33.90
C LEU A 106 2.88 -22.96 34.41
N ASN A 107 3.59 -23.97 33.90
CA ASN A 107 5.01 -24.09 34.13
C ASN A 107 5.72 -23.05 33.25
N VAL A 108 6.21 -21.98 33.89
CA VAL A 108 6.94 -20.88 33.22
C VAL A 108 8.33 -21.32 32.77
N GLU A 109 8.92 -22.31 33.44
CA GLU A 109 10.23 -22.89 33.10
C GLU A 109 10.17 -23.93 31.98
N ASP A 110 8.97 -24.22 31.47
CA ASP A 110 8.78 -25.15 30.37
C ASP A 110 9.53 -24.71 29.11
N SER A 111 10.05 -25.68 28.37
CA SER A 111 10.74 -25.44 27.10
C SER A 111 9.79 -25.07 25.96
N LEU A 112 8.48 -25.32 26.10
CA LEU A 112 7.42 -24.96 25.16
C LEU A 112 6.72 -23.67 25.56
N GLY A 113 6.49 -22.81 24.56
CA GLY A 113 5.88 -21.49 24.77
C GLY A 113 6.65 -20.70 25.82
N LYS A 114 7.96 -20.52 25.58
CA LYS A 114 8.89 -19.94 26.55
C LYS A 114 8.45 -18.51 26.86
N ILE A 115 8.18 -18.27 28.14
CA ILE A 115 7.89 -16.95 28.69
C ILE A 115 9.21 -16.37 29.20
N GLU A 116 9.54 -15.15 28.79
CA GLU A 116 10.81 -14.50 29.15
C GLU A 116 10.64 -13.69 30.43
N LEU A 117 11.47 -13.96 31.45
CA LEU A 117 11.53 -13.14 32.66
C LEU A 117 12.34 -11.87 32.35
N LEU A 118 11.69 -10.71 32.43
CA LEU A 118 12.31 -9.41 32.15
C LEU A 118 12.90 -8.79 33.43
N GLU A 119 12.16 -8.85 34.54
CA GLU A 119 12.53 -8.26 35.82
C GLU A 119 12.09 -9.15 36.99
N GLY A 120 12.79 -9.06 38.12
CA GLY A 120 12.48 -9.80 39.34
C GLY A 120 12.92 -11.27 39.30
N GLU A 121 12.23 -12.12 40.06
CA GLU A 121 12.52 -13.54 40.22
C GLU A 121 11.25 -14.40 40.06
N LEU A 122 11.44 -15.68 39.70
CA LEU A 122 10.33 -16.63 39.64
C LEU A 122 9.74 -16.84 41.05
N PRO A 123 8.41 -17.02 41.19
CA PRO A 123 7.76 -17.25 42.47
C PRO A 123 8.38 -18.44 43.21
N THR A 124 8.78 -18.23 44.46
CA THR A 124 9.33 -19.28 45.34
C THR A 124 8.41 -19.60 46.51
N GLN A 125 7.48 -18.70 46.84
CA GLN A 125 6.54 -18.83 47.96
C GLN A 125 5.09 -18.82 47.48
N GLU A 126 4.20 -19.47 48.23
CA GLU A 126 2.76 -19.32 48.02
C GLU A 126 2.36 -17.86 48.25
N GLY A 127 1.62 -17.27 47.31
CA GLY A 127 1.24 -15.84 47.35
C GLY A 127 2.07 -14.94 46.44
N GLU A 128 3.15 -15.47 45.84
CA GLU A 128 3.93 -14.78 44.80
C GLU A 128 3.41 -15.15 43.40
N ILE A 129 3.32 -14.16 42.51
CA ILE A 129 2.90 -14.33 41.12
C ILE A 129 3.76 -13.50 40.18
N LEU A 130 3.69 -13.81 38.89
CA LEU A 130 4.30 -13.01 37.84
C LEU A 130 3.22 -12.15 37.16
N ALA A 131 3.59 -10.95 36.73
CA ALA A 131 2.73 -10.10 35.92
C ALA A 131 3.26 -10.00 34.49
N GLU A 132 2.36 -9.90 33.52
CA GLU A 132 2.76 -9.55 32.15
C GLU A 132 3.35 -8.13 32.13
N ARG A 133 4.27 -7.89 31.19
CA ARG A 133 4.87 -6.57 31.02
C ARG A 133 3.83 -5.48 30.75
N GLU A 134 4.18 -4.26 31.11
CA GLU A 134 3.40 -3.08 30.80
C GLU A 134 3.30 -2.85 29.27
N THR A 135 2.10 -2.48 28.82
CA THR A 135 1.79 -1.97 27.48
C THR A 135 0.88 -0.75 27.64
N GLU A 136 0.57 0.01 26.57
CA GLU A 136 -0.41 1.10 26.66
C GLU A 136 -1.82 0.56 27.03
N GLY A 137 -2.10 -0.69 26.63
CA GLY A 137 -3.34 -1.38 26.97
C GLY A 137 -3.37 -2.00 28.37
N LEU A 138 -2.25 -2.49 28.90
CA LEU A 138 -2.20 -3.21 30.18
C LEU A 138 -1.90 -2.30 31.37
N THR A 139 -2.44 -2.67 32.53
CA THR A 139 -2.20 -1.99 33.80
C THR A 139 -0.74 -2.19 34.22
N SER A 140 0.00 -1.10 34.38
CA SER A 140 1.37 -1.14 34.88
C SER A 140 1.43 -1.78 36.28
N CYS A 141 2.37 -2.71 36.45
CA CYS A 141 2.67 -3.37 37.72
C CYS A 141 4.20 -3.39 37.90
N ALA A 142 4.68 -3.12 39.11
CA ALA A 142 6.08 -3.23 39.48
C ALA A 142 6.33 -4.47 40.35
N VAL A 143 7.57 -4.95 40.36
CA VAL A 143 7.99 -6.00 41.29
C VAL A 143 7.84 -5.51 42.73
N GLY A 144 7.12 -6.28 43.55
CA GLY A 144 6.76 -5.97 44.93
C GLY A 144 5.34 -5.41 45.10
N ASP A 145 4.64 -5.08 44.01
CA ASP A 145 3.26 -4.60 44.09
C ASP A 145 2.32 -5.71 44.57
N THR A 146 1.27 -5.32 45.31
CA THR A 146 0.21 -6.22 45.73
C THR A 146 -0.98 -6.07 44.80
N VAL A 147 -1.38 -7.17 44.17
CA VAL A 147 -2.55 -7.22 43.27
C VAL A 147 -3.64 -8.09 43.86
N TYR A 148 -4.88 -7.77 43.50
CA TYR A 148 -6.08 -8.46 43.99
C TYR A 148 -6.72 -9.23 42.83
N ILE A 149 -6.81 -10.56 43.01
CA ILE A 149 -7.37 -11.47 42.01
C ILE A 149 -8.68 -12.03 42.56
N PRO A 150 -9.81 -11.88 41.84
CA PRO A 150 -11.09 -12.49 42.20
C PRO A 150 -10.96 -14.01 42.29
N ASN A 151 -11.40 -14.59 43.40
CA ASN A 151 -11.44 -16.03 43.58
C ASN A 151 -12.82 -16.56 43.13
N PRO A 152 -12.90 -17.29 42.00
CA PRO A 152 -14.18 -17.78 41.48
C PRO A 152 -14.88 -18.79 42.39
N MET A 153 -14.17 -19.39 43.36
CA MET A 153 -14.72 -20.40 44.28
C MET A 153 -15.28 -19.78 45.56
N THR A 154 -14.73 -18.65 46.03
CA THR A 154 -15.12 -18.02 47.31
C THR A 154 -15.86 -16.69 47.14
N GLY A 155 -15.86 -16.12 45.94
CA GLY A 155 -16.55 -14.86 45.62
C GLY A 155 -15.92 -13.60 46.22
N GLY A 156 -14.71 -13.69 46.78
CA GLY A 156 -13.90 -12.57 47.28
C GLY A 156 -12.59 -12.43 46.52
N GLU A 157 -11.82 -11.36 46.79
CA GLU A 157 -10.50 -11.17 46.19
C GLU A 157 -9.39 -11.68 47.11
N THR A 158 -8.38 -12.32 46.51
CA THR A 158 -7.17 -12.75 47.21
C THR A 158 -6.02 -11.83 46.82
N ALA A 159 -5.23 -11.42 47.81
CA ALA A 159 -4.04 -10.58 47.59
C ALA A 159 -2.83 -11.45 47.24
N TYR A 160 -2.09 -11.04 46.21
CA TYR A 160 -0.85 -11.65 45.75
C TYR A 160 0.24 -10.60 45.55
N THR A 161 1.49 -10.98 45.76
CA THR A 161 2.64 -10.09 45.53
C THR A 161 3.30 -10.41 44.19
N VAL A 162 3.56 -9.39 43.38
CA VAL A 162 4.25 -9.55 42.09
C VAL A 162 5.75 -9.77 42.35
N SER A 163 6.26 -10.98 42.07
CA SER A 163 7.67 -11.33 42.27
C SER A 163 8.54 -11.03 41.04
N GLY A 164 7.92 -10.93 39.87
CA GLY A 164 8.61 -10.71 38.61
C GLY A 164 7.68 -10.28 37.48
N ILE A 165 8.29 -9.65 36.47
CA ILE A 165 7.63 -9.21 35.24
C ILE A 165 8.08 -10.10 34.10
N VAL A 166 7.12 -10.63 33.34
CA VAL A 166 7.38 -11.54 32.23
C VAL A 166 6.89 -11.00 30.89
N TYR A 167 7.41 -11.58 29.82
CA TYR A 167 6.96 -11.39 28.46
C TYR A 167 6.48 -12.69 27.84
N ASN A 168 5.21 -12.74 27.47
CA ASN A 168 4.66 -13.80 26.64
C ASN A 168 4.61 -13.38 25.16
N PRO A 169 5.29 -14.10 24.25
CA PRO A 169 5.27 -13.81 22.80
C PRO A 169 3.89 -13.83 22.13
N LEU A 170 2.88 -14.43 22.77
CA LEU A 170 1.50 -14.47 22.27
C LEU A 170 0.69 -13.21 22.59
N HIS A 171 1.12 -12.41 23.58
CA HIS A 171 0.52 -11.11 23.87
C HIS A 171 1.21 -10.04 23.04
N ILE A 172 0.70 -9.87 21.83
CA ILE A 172 1.29 -8.98 20.83
C ILE A 172 0.67 -7.59 20.80
N TYR A 173 -0.42 -7.30 21.51
CA TYR A 173 -1.01 -5.96 21.49
C TYR A 173 -0.16 -4.98 22.30
N ASN A 174 0.09 -3.79 21.73
CA ASN A 174 0.61 -2.65 22.50
C ASN A 174 -0.52 -1.82 23.10
N GLU A 175 -1.68 -1.80 22.45
CA GLU A 175 -2.90 -1.14 22.90
C GLU A 175 -3.85 -2.16 23.55
N ASP A 176 -5.15 -1.90 23.50
CA ASP A 176 -6.21 -2.70 24.12
C ASP A 176 -6.41 -4.06 23.42
N GLU A 177 -6.21 -5.16 24.15
CA GLU A 177 -6.57 -6.50 23.71
C GLU A 177 -8.05 -6.78 24.05
N PRO A 178 -8.88 -7.24 23.11
CA PRO A 178 -10.26 -7.61 23.41
C PRO A 178 -10.32 -8.87 24.29
N SER A 179 -11.20 -8.84 25.28
CA SER A 179 -11.46 -9.94 26.21
C SER A 179 -12.26 -11.07 25.55
N PHE A 180 -12.08 -12.31 26.01
CA PHE A 180 -13.03 -13.39 25.71
C PHE A 180 -14.32 -13.30 26.55
N THR A 181 -14.30 -12.51 27.62
CA THR A 181 -15.39 -12.33 28.58
C THR A 181 -16.28 -11.17 28.16
N LYS A 182 -17.59 -11.41 28.12
CA LYS A 182 -18.60 -10.38 27.83
C LYS A 182 -19.09 -9.73 29.12
N ARG A 183 -19.53 -8.48 29.05
CA ARG A 183 -20.18 -7.79 30.17
C ARG A 183 -21.51 -8.51 30.51
N GLU A 184 -21.78 -8.75 31.79
CA GLU A 184 -23.01 -9.45 32.21
C GLU A 184 -24.31 -8.73 31.78
N ASP A 185 -24.25 -7.40 31.59
CA ASP A 185 -25.40 -6.52 31.36
C ASP A 185 -25.63 -6.17 29.87
N SER A 186 -24.75 -6.60 28.95
CA SER A 186 -24.93 -6.38 27.51
C SER A 186 -24.36 -7.54 26.69
N GLN A 187 -25.12 -8.04 25.71
CA GLN A 187 -24.63 -9.11 24.82
C GLN A 187 -23.62 -8.62 23.77
N GLU A 188 -23.45 -7.30 23.62
CA GLU A 188 -22.68 -6.65 22.55
C GLU A 188 -21.34 -6.04 23.02
N ASP A 189 -21.19 -5.60 24.27
CA ASP A 189 -19.92 -5.02 24.75
C ASP A 189 -18.95 -6.10 25.26
N VAL A 190 -17.90 -6.32 24.48
CA VAL A 190 -16.72 -7.10 24.86
C VAL A 190 -15.88 -6.28 25.83
N LEU A 191 -15.43 -6.88 26.94
CA LEU A 191 -14.55 -6.17 27.90
C LEU A 191 -13.15 -5.97 27.29
N THR A 192 -12.40 -5.01 27.81
CA THR A 192 -10.98 -4.87 27.46
C THR A 192 -10.12 -5.62 28.47
N LEU A 193 -9.17 -6.41 27.98
CA LEU A 193 -8.18 -7.07 28.83
C LEU A 193 -7.18 -6.05 29.35
N LYS A 194 -7.16 -5.83 30.67
CA LYS A 194 -6.30 -4.83 31.32
C LYS A 194 -5.27 -5.42 32.27
N GLU A 195 -5.43 -6.67 32.67
CA GLU A 195 -4.53 -7.32 33.63
C GLU A 195 -4.27 -8.76 33.17
N ILE A 196 -3.01 -9.19 33.25
CA ILE A 196 -2.59 -10.56 32.94
C ILE A 196 -1.59 -11.02 33.99
N TYR A 197 -1.90 -12.13 34.67
CA TYR A 197 -1.04 -12.71 35.70
C TYR A 197 -0.74 -14.18 35.45
N TYR A 198 0.43 -14.63 35.91
CA TYR A 198 0.91 -15.99 35.79
C TYR A 198 1.28 -16.58 37.15
N PHE A 199 0.66 -17.70 37.47
CA PHE A 199 1.00 -18.57 38.58
C PHE A 199 1.95 -19.66 38.08
N HIS A 200 3.19 -19.64 38.59
CA HIS A 200 4.17 -20.67 38.29
C HIS A 200 3.80 -21.98 39.03
N THR A 201 3.51 -23.05 38.28
CA THR A 201 3.24 -24.37 38.86
C THR A 201 3.58 -25.49 37.87
N GLN A 202 4.05 -26.62 38.38
CA GLN A 202 4.28 -27.83 37.58
C GLN A 202 3.00 -28.63 37.34
N THR A 203 2.04 -28.58 38.26
CA THR A 203 0.78 -29.32 38.16
C THR A 203 -0.39 -28.39 38.51
N PRO A 204 -1.07 -27.83 37.49
CA PRO A 204 -2.28 -27.04 37.69
C PRO A 204 -3.37 -27.88 38.38
N PRO A 205 -4.21 -27.26 39.24
CA PRO A 205 -5.26 -27.97 39.96
C PRO A 205 -6.36 -28.51 39.03
N ILE A 206 -6.64 -27.79 37.95
CA ILE A 206 -7.53 -28.17 36.86
C ILE A 206 -6.76 -27.91 35.57
N ILE A 207 -6.77 -28.86 34.63
CA ILE A 207 -6.12 -28.68 33.34
C ILE A 207 -7.21 -28.45 32.30
N ASN A 208 -7.39 -27.22 31.83
CA ASN A 208 -8.37 -26.90 30.78
C ASN A 208 -7.72 -26.51 29.45
N ASP A 209 -6.41 -26.28 29.43
CA ASP A 209 -5.66 -25.95 28.23
C ASP A 209 -4.52 -26.97 28.07
N ILE A 210 -4.42 -27.55 26.87
CA ILE A 210 -3.27 -28.33 26.42
C ILE A 210 -2.65 -27.61 25.23
N TYR A 211 -1.35 -27.35 25.32
CA TYR A 211 -0.54 -26.66 24.32
C TYR A 211 0.33 -27.70 23.62
N VAL A 212 0.24 -27.79 22.30
CA VAL A 212 0.97 -28.79 21.51
C VAL A 212 1.83 -28.09 20.48
N ARG A 213 3.08 -28.55 20.35
CA ARG A 213 3.94 -28.19 19.23
C ARG A 213 4.07 -29.38 18.28
N VAL A 214 3.84 -29.15 17.00
CA VAL A 214 3.97 -30.18 15.98
C VAL A 214 5.41 -30.18 15.45
N GLY A 215 6.02 -31.36 15.34
CA GLY A 215 7.42 -31.50 14.93
C GLY A 215 7.70 -30.93 13.53
N ASN A 216 8.82 -30.20 13.39
CA ASN A 216 9.08 -29.30 12.25
C ASN A 216 9.52 -30.01 10.94
N GLU A 217 10.07 -31.23 10.99
CA GLU A 217 10.73 -31.84 9.82
C GLU A 217 9.79 -32.25 8.68
N ALA A 218 8.48 -32.35 8.92
CA ALA A 218 7.47 -32.72 7.91
C ALA A 218 6.42 -31.62 7.63
N PHE A 219 6.47 -30.49 8.35
CA PHE A 219 5.41 -29.48 8.39
C PHE A 219 5.63 -28.27 7.49
N GLY A 220 6.85 -28.04 7.01
CA GLY A 220 7.23 -26.82 6.32
C GLY A 220 7.55 -25.68 7.30
N GLU A 221 8.09 -24.58 6.80
CA GLU A 221 8.41 -23.41 7.64
C GLU A 221 7.14 -22.78 8.24
N LEU A 222 7.22 -22.24 9.47
CA LEU A 222 6.09 -21.56 10.11
C LEU A 222 5.51 -20.48 9.20
N PHE A 223 4.18 -20.44 9.07
CA PHE A 223 3.42 -19.52 8.21
C PHE A 223 3.63 -19.69 6.69
N SER A 224 4.28 -20.78 6.25
CA SER A 224 4.26 -21.19 4.84
C SER A 224 2.89 -21.78 4.46
N ASN A 225 2.62 -21.86 3.15
CA ASN A 225 1.41 -22.52 2.65
C ASN A 225 1.38 -24.01 3.06
N ASP A 226 2.54 -24.68 3.06
CA ASP A 226 2.65 -26.08 3.48
C ASP A 226 2.30 -26.22 4.98
N TYR A 227 2.76 -25.28 5.83
CA TYR A 227 2.40 -25.25 7.24
C TYR A 227 0.89 -25.09 7.45
N GLU A 228 0.27 -24.16 6.73
CA GLU A 228 -1.17 -23.88 6.82
C GLU A 228 -2.03 -25.09 6.42
N GLU A 229 -1.67 -25.79 5.35
CA GLU A 229 -2.36 -27.02 4.92
C GLU A 229 -2.17 -28.15 5.93
N ASN A 230 -0.93 -28.38 6.39
CA ASN A 230 -0.60 -29.46 7.31
C ASN A 230 -1.21 -29.26 8.71
N ILE A 231 -1.23 -28.02 9.23
CA ILE A 231 -1.79 -27.76 10.57
C ILE A 231 -3.31 -27.92 10.59
N ALA A 232 -3.99 -27.60 9.48
CA ALA A 232 -5.42 -27.85 9.33
C ALA A 232 -5.75 -29.36 9.38
N ILE A 233 -4.92 -30.20 8.76
CA ILE A 233 -5.06 -31.65 8.82
C ILE A 233 -4.89 -32.15 10.26
N VAL A 234 -3.83 -31.73 10.95
CA VAL A 234 -3.59 -32.18 12.34
C VAL A 234 -4.65 -31.65 13.29
N LYS A 235 -5.16 -30.44 13.09
CA LYS A 235 -6.32 -29.94 13.83
C LYS A 235 -7.50 -30.89 13.70
N ALA A 236 -7.89 -31.27 12.49
CA ALA A 236 -9.02 -32.17 12.25
C ALA A 236 -8.80 -33.58 12.83
N GLU A 237 -7.58 -34.11 12.75
CA GLU A 237 -7.22 -35.38 13.39
C GLU A 237 -7.32 -35.30 14.92
N THR A 238 -6.91 -34.17 15.51
CA THR A 238 -6.94 -33.95 16.96
C THR A 238 -8.36 -33.75 17.47
N GLU A 239 -9.21 -33.04 16.72
CA GLU A 239 -10.65 -32.93 17.01
C GLU A 239 -11.32 -34.31 16.96
N THR A 240 -10.95 -35.16 16.00
CA THR A 240 -11.46 -36.54 15.93
C THR A 240 -10.97 -37.40 17.10
N LEU A 241 -9.72 -37.20 17.54
CA LEU A 241 -9.12 -37.94 18.66
C LEU A 241 -9.78 -37.64 20.00
N LEU A 242 -10.16 -36.39 20.24
CA LEU A 242 -10.75 -35.91 21.51
C LEU A 242 -12.28 -35.84 21.48
N GLY A 243 -12.89 -35.88 20.29
CA GLY A 243 -14.34 -35.77 20.11
C GLY A 243 -14.89 -34.41 20.54
N ASP A 244 -16.18 -34.36 20.87
CA ASP A 244 -16.89 -33.11 21.21
C ASP A 244 -16.46 -32.47 22.55
N GLY A 245 -15.59 -33.15 23.32
CA GLY A 245 -15.12 -32.71 24.63
C GLY A 245 -14.04 -31.63 24.59
N ALA A 246 -13.51 -31.31 23.42
CA ALA A 246 -12.41 -30.36 23.25
C ALA A 246 -12.59 -29.48 22.01
N THR A 247 -12.14 -28.23 22.11
CA THR A 247 -12.01 -27.32 20.98
C THR A 247 -10.53 -27.16 20.65
N VAL A 248 -10.15 -27.45 19.40
CA VAL A 248 -8.76 -27.32 18.94
C VAL A 248 -8.62 -26.01 18.17
N LEU A 249 -7.71 -25.15 18.62
CA LEU A 249 -7.39 -23.89 17.97
C LEU A 249 -5.97 -23.96 17.41
N THR A 250 -5.76 -23.41 16.23
CA THR A 250 -4.43 -23.19 15.67
C THR A 250 -3.86 -21.84 16.12
N LEU A 251 -2.58 -21.63 15.86
CA LEU A 251 -1.95 -20.33 16.05
C LEU A 251 -2.64 -19.19 15.26
N TYR A 252 -3.24 -19.48 14.09
CA TYR A 252 -3.99 -18.49 13.31
C TYR A 252 -5.31 -18.07 13.95
N GLU A 253 -5.81 -18.85 14.92
CA GLU A 253 -7.06 -18.60 15.65
C GLU A 253 -6.81 -17.91 16.99
N ASN A 254 -5.54 -17.72 17.37
CA ASN A 254 -5.20 -16.83 18.48
C ASN A 254 -5.60 -15.39 18.12
N ILE A 255 -6.30 -14.67 19.00
CA ILE A 255 -6.83 -13.32 18.73
C ILE A 255 -5.76 -12.36 18.19
N GLY A 256 -4.58 -12.34 18.83
CA GLY A 256 -3.50 -11.46 18.41
C GLY A 256 -3.04 -11.79 16.99
N MET A 257 -2.72 -13.05 16.74
CA MET A 257 -2.25 -13.51 15.43
C MET A 257 -3.29 -13.36 14.33
N TYR A 258 -4.54 -13.74 14.61
CA TYR A 258 -5.66 -13.55 13.69
C TYR A 258 -5.78 -12.09 13.28
N SER A 259 -5.76 -11.18 14.25
CA SER A 259 -5.87 -9.74 13.99
C SER A 259 -4.67 -9.23 13.18
N LEU A 260 -3.44 -9.49 13.64
CA LEU A 260 -2.21 -9.06 12.95
C LEU A 260 -2.19 -9.52 11.49
N PHE A 261 -2.45 -10.80 11.23
CA PHE A 261 -2.43 -11.33 9.88
C PHE A 261 -3.63 -10.90 9.05
N SER A 262 -4.84 -10.78 9.63
CA SER A 262 -6.00 -10.24 8.93
C SER A 262 -5.73 -8.80 8.46
N TYR A 263 -5.17 -7.95 9.32
CA TYR A 263 -4.77 -6.60 8.93
C TYR A 263 -3.62 -6.63 7.91
N ALA A 264 -2.57 -7.43 8.11
CA ALA A 264 -1.48 -7.57 7.16
C ALA A 264 -1.95 -8.01 5.76
N GLU A 265 -2.89 -8.95 5.69
CA GLU A 265 -3.50 -9.42 4.45
C GLU A 265 -4.33 -8.32 3.79
N LYS A 266 -5.19 -7.61 4.52
CA LYS A 266 -5.94 -6.45 4.00
C LYS A 266 -4.99 -5.40 3.41
N VAL A 267 -3.87 -5.14 4.07
CA VAL A 267 -2.81 -4.25 3.58
C VAL A 267 -2.17 -4.78 2.29
N GLY A 268 -1.87 -6.07 2.22
CA GLY A 268 -1.36 -6.73 1.00
C GLY A 268 -2.35 -6.64 -0.16
N GLN A 269 -3.63 -6.90 0.10
CA GLN A 269 -4.73 -6.80 -0.86
C GLN A 269 -4.90 -5.36 -1.39
N ILE A 270 -4.86 -4.35 -0.52
CA ILE A 270 -4.80 -2.93 -0.92
C ILE A 270 -3.59 -2.74 -1.86
N GLY A 271 -2.41 -3.21 -1.47
CA GLY A 271 -1.21 -3.19 -2.30
C GLY A 271 -1.47 -3.68 -3.73
N ILE A 272 -2.05 -4.87 -3.88
CA ILE A 272 -2.35 -5.50 -5.18
C ILE A 272 -3.30 -4.65 -6.03
N ILE A 273 -4.38 -4.11 -5.46
CA ILE A 273 -5.33 -3.27 -6.23
C ILE A 273 -4.64 -2.01 -6.75
N PHE A 274 -3.90 -1.32 -5.88
CA PHE A 274 -3.21 -0.09 -6.25
C PHE A 274 -2.05 -0.35 -7.22
N VAL A 275 -1.35 -1.49 -7.10
CA VAL A 275 -0.32 -1.96 -8.05
C VAL A 275 -0.84 -1.94 -9.49
N VAL A 276 -2.01 -2.55 -9.73
CA VAL A 276 -2.62 -2.59 -11.07
C VAL A 276 -2.88 -1.16 -11.58
N PHE A 277 -3.34 -0.28 -10.69
CA PHE A 277 -3.61 1.11 -11.02
C PHE A 277 -2.35 1.90 -11.38
N PHE A 278 -1.28 1.80 -10.56
CA PHE A 278 0.01 2.45 -10.83
C PHE A 278 0.64 1.95 -12.14
N LEU A 279 0.47 0.66 -12.47
CA LEU A 279 0.89 0.10 -13.75
C LEU A 279 0.12 0.74 -14.92
N LEU A 280 -1.22 0.84 -14.84
CA LEU A 280 -2.04 1.46 -15.88
C LEU A 280 -1.68 2.94 -16.10
N VAL A 281 -1.51 3.71 -15.02
CA VAL A 281 -1.10 5.12 -15.11
C VAL A 281 0.30 5.25 -15.71
N THR A 282 1.25 4.40 -15.29
CA THR A 282 2.61 4.39 -15.86
C THR A 282 2.58 4.14 -17.36
N LEU A 283 1.85 3.12 -17.82
CA LEU A 283 1.73 2.82 -19.24
C LEU A 283 1.07 3.97 -20.02
N LEU A 284 0.01 4.57 -19.47
CA LEU A 284 -0.65 5.71 -20.09
C LEU A 284 0.29 6.90 -20.26
N VAL A 285 1.08 7.22 -19.23
CA VAL A 285 1.99 8.37 -19.29
C VAL A 285 3.20 8.08 -20.17
N VAL A 286 3.78 6.88 -20.13
CA VAL A 286 4.87 6.49 -21.03
C VAL A 286 4.38 6.48 -22.48
N TYR A 287 3.16 5.98 -22.75
CA TYR A 287 2.53 6.06 -24.08
C TYR A 287 2.41 7.51 -24.56
N SER A 288 1.84 8.40 -23.73
CA SER A 288 1.69 9.81 -24.07
C SER A 288 3.02 10.47 -24.42
N THR A 289 4.06 10.16 -23.63
CA THR A 289 5.38 10.74 -23.75
C THR A 289 6.11 10.21 -24.99
N MET A 290 6.02 8.90 -25.27
CA MET A 290 6.63 8.27 -26.42
C MET A 290 5.97 8.68 -27.72
N SER A 291 4.64 8.60 -27.80
CA SER A 291 3.90 9.04 -28.98
C SER A 291 4.28 10.46 -29.35
N ARG A 292 4.43 11.35 -28.34
CA ARG A 292 4.85 12.73 -28.57
C ARG A 292 6.32 12.87 -28.98
N LEU A 293 7.21 12.09 -28.38
CA LEU A 293 8.63 12.10 -28.71
C LEU A 293 8.87 11.75 -30.18
N PHE A 294 8.17 10.73 -30.69
CA PHE A 294 8.24 10.35 -32.11
C PHE A 294 7.68 11.44 -33.03
N GLU A 295 6.63 12.17 -32.61
CA GLU A 295 6.10 13.30 -33.39
C GLU A 295 7.06 14.48 -33.48
N GLU A 296 7.81 14.77 -32.42
CA GLU A 296 8.78 15.87 -32.42
C GLU A 296 10.06 15.53 -33.18
N GLU A 297 10.45 14.26 -33.22
CA GLU A 297 11.60 13.80 -34.01
C GLU A 297 11.22 13.31 -35.41
N ARG A 298 10.00 13.60 -35.87
CA ARG A 298 9.46 13.12 -37.16
C ARG A 298 10.36 13.45 -38.35
N ALA A 299 10.89 14.67 -38.40
CA ALA A 299 11.81 15.09 -39.46
C ALA A 299 13.15 14.34 -39.41
N GLN A 300 13.68 14.08 -38.21
CA GLN A 300 14.90 13.30 -38.03
C GLN A 300 14.69 11.84 -38.45
N ILE A 301 13.56 11.25 -38.08
CA ILE A 301 13.15 9.90 -38.49
C ILE A 301 13.04 9.81 -40.00
N ALA A 302 12.43 10.81 -40.65
CA ALA A 302 12.32 10.87 -42.10
C ALA A 302 13.69 10.88 -42.79
N CYS A 303 14.60 11.75 -42.31
CA CYS A 303 15.97 11.84 -42.82
C CYS A 303 16.73 10.51 -42.66
N GLN A 304 16.60 9.86 -41.52
CA GLN A 304 17.21 8.54 -41.30
C GLN A 304 16.64 7.46 -42.24
N LYS A 305 15.32 7.48 -42.50
CA LYS A 305 14.70 6.58 -43.47
C LYS A 305 15.15 6.87 -44.91
N THR A 306 15.29 8.13 -45.31
CA THR A 306 15.81 8.48 -46.65
C THR A 306 17.27 8.08 -46.83
N LEU A 307 18.05 8.05 -45.76
CA LEU A 307 19.43 7.55 -45.75
C LEU A 307 19.50 6.00 -45.74
N GLY A 308 18.37 5.29 -45.83
CA GLY A 308 18.34 3.83 -45.90
C GLY A 308 18.48 3.12 -44.55
N ILE A 309 18.35 3.82 -43.42
CA ILE A 309 18.42 3.20 -42.10
C ILE A 309 17.12 2.42 -41.83
N ALA A 310 17.25 1.15 -41.44
CA ALA A 310 16.12 0.28 -41.13
C ALA A 310 15.28 0.79 -39.93
N ASP A 311 13.95 0.63 -40.04
CA ASP A 311 12.96 1.07 -39.05
C ASP A 311 13.24 0.57 -37.62
N ASN A 312 13.69 -0.68 -37.48
CA ASN A 312 14.04 -1.27 -36.18
C ASN A 312 15.23 -0.56 -35.53
N ARG A 313 16.20 -0.11 -36.32
CA ARG A 313 17.40 0.59 -35.82
C ARG A 313 17.07 2.02 -35.40
N ILE A 314 16.13 2.67 -36.08
CA ILE A 314 15.60 3.97 -35.69
C ILE A 314 14.82 3.84 -34.37
N THR A 315 13.90 2.88 -34.31
CA THR A 315 13.05 2.62 -33.14
C THR A 315 13.87 2.22 -31.92
N GLY A 316 14.91 1.39 -32.10
CA GLY A 316 15.77 0.91 -31.02
C GLY A 316 16.42 2.03 -30.19
N LYS A 317 16.72 3.19 -30.80
CA LYS A 317 17.25 4.36 -30.08
C LYS A 317 16.27 4.91 -29.03
N TYR A 318 14.98 4.96 -29.36
CA TYR A 318 13.93 5.46 -28.47
C TYR A 318 13.51 4.42 -27.43
N VAL A 319 13.49 3.15 -27.83
CA VAL A 319 13.30 2.03 -26.89
C VAL A 319 14.41 2.04 -25.84
N TRP A 320 15.67 2.24 -26.25
CA TRP A 320 16.80 2.37 -25.32
C TRP A 320 16.63 3.56 -24.36
N PHE A 321 16.11 4.69 -24.84
CA PHE A 321 15.81 5.85 -24.00
C PHE A 321 14.82 5.53 -22.88
N VAL A 322 13.76 4.76 -23.18
CA VAL A 322 12.77 4.31 -22.18
C VAL A 322 13.34 3.24 -21.27
N ALA A 323 14.08 2.28 -21.81
CA ALA A 323 14.67 1.18 -21.04
C ALA A 323 15.63 1.72 -19.97
N VAL A 324 16.52 2.65 -20.33
CA VAL A 324 17.44 3.30 -19.39
C VAL A 324 16.68 4.12 -18.34
N GLY A 325 15.65 4.87 -18.76
CA GLY A 325 14.83 5.65 -17.82
C GLY A 325 14.07 4.77 -16.84
N SER A 326 13.54 3.64 -17.32
CA SER A 326 12.84 2.66 -16.50
C SER A 326 13.80 1.92 -15.57
N ALA A 327 15.03 1.62 -16.01
CA ALA A 327 16.05 0.99 -15.16
C ALA A 327 16.51 1.91 -14.02
N ILE A 328 16.77 3.20 -14.31
CA ILE A 328 17.10 4.18 -13.26
C ILE A 328 15.90 4.38 -12.32
N GLY A 329 14.69 4.49 -12.89
CA GLY A 329 13.45 4.58 -12.11
C GLY A 329 13.26 3.37 -11.20
N GLY A 330 13.47 2.15 -11.70
CA GLY A 330 13.38 0.92 -10.91
C GLY A 330 14.42 0.85 -9.80
N GLY A 331 15.66 1.26 -10.07
CA GLY A 331 16.69 1.37 -9.03
C GLY A 331 16.32 2.33 -7.92
N ILE A 332 15.79 3.52 -8.25
CA ILE A 332 15.28 4.48 -7.23
C ILE A 332 14.05 3.88 -6.53
N GLY A 333 13.15 3.27 -7.29
CA GLY A 333 11.94 2.62 -6.80
C GLY A 333 12.23 1.54 -5.76
N PHE A 334 13.27 0.73 -5.95
CA PHE A 334 13.71 -0.27 -4.97
C PHE A 334 13.95 0.34 -3.59
N PHE A 335 14.75 1.42 -3.52
CA PHE A 335 15.03 2.10 -2.25
C PHE A 335 13.80 2.79 -1.65
N ILE A 336 12.94 3.37 -2.49
CA ILE A 336 11.65 3.92 -2.05
C ILE A 336 10.78 2.79 -1.47
N GLY A 337 10.77 1.62 -2.08
CA GLY A 337 10.04 0.45 -1.62
C GLY A 337 10.54 -0.05 -0.27
N LEU A 338 11.86 -0.19 -0.09
CA LEU A 338 12.43 -0.55 1.21
C LEU A 338 12.09 0.44 2.31
N LEU A 339 12.19 1.75 2.01
CA LEU A 339 11.78 2.81 2.94
C LEU A 339 10.30 2.69 3.29
N LEU A 340 9.46 2.39 2.29
CA LEU A 340 8.03 2.23 2.47
C LEU A 340 7.70 1.01 3.33
N THR A 341 8.26 -0.16 3.04
CA THR A 341 8.04 -1.37 3.84
C THR A 341 8.44 -1.15 5.30
N SER A 342 9.57 -0.47 5.54
CA SER A 342 9.99 -0.12 6.90
C SER A 342 9.01 0.84 7.60
N LEU A 343 8.51 1.86 6.90
CA LEU A 343 7.53 2.80 7.45
C LEU A 343 6.21 2.10 7.79
N LEU A 344 5.75 1.19 6.95
CA LEU A 344 4.52 0.41 7.19
C LEU A 344 4.70 -0.58 8.33
N TYR A 345 5.84 -1.26 8.41
CA TYR A 345 6.18 -2.15 9.51
C TYR A 345 6.16 -1.40 10.86
N ASN A 346 6.70 -0.18 10.90
CA ASN A 346 6.60 0.68 12.09
C ASN A 346 5.17 1.10 12.41
N GLY A 347 4.29 1.26 11.41
CA GLY A 347 2.87 1.50 11.62
C GLY A 347 2.17 0.32 12.29
N PHE A 348 2.52 -0.92 11.92
CA PHE A 348 2.09 -2.11 12.66
C PHE A 348 2.67 -2.13 14.08
N ASN A 349 3.90 -1.64 14.26
CA ASN A 349 4.53 -1.57 15.59
C ASN A 349 3.82 -0.62 16.57
N MET A 350 2.96 0.29 16.08
CA MET A 350 2.15 1.13 16.97
C MET A 350 1.06 0.30 17.67
N GLN A 351 0.40 -0.59 16.93
CA GLN A 351 -0.72 -1.40 17.43
C GLN A 351 -0.24 -2.74 18.02
N TYR A 352 0.74 -3.36 17.37
CA TYR A 352 1.28 -4.66 17.74
C TYR A 352 2.75 -4.52 18.15
N ARG A 353 3.22 -5.30 19.11
CA ARG A 353 4.63 -5.46 19.40
C ARG A 353 5.28 -6.26 18.29
N MET A 354 5.74 -5.58 17.26
CA MET A 354 6.40 -6.22 16.14
C MET A 354 7.81 -6.65 16.55
N PRO A 355 8.28 -7.81 16.05
CA PRO A 355 9.69 -8.18 16.11
C PRO A 355 10.60 -7.10 15.48
N PRO A 356 11.92 -7.19 15.64
CA PRO A 356 12.83 -6.37 14.86
C PRO A 356 12.60 -6.57 13.35
N PHE A 357 12.71 -5.50 12.57
CA PHE A 357 12.52 -5.57 11.12
C PHE A 357 13.46 -6.62 10.49
N PRO A 358 12.94 -7.63 9.79
CA PRO A 358 13.79 -8.70 9.27
C PRO A 358 14.78 -8.21 8.22
N ASP A 359 16.04 -8.66 8.30
CA ASP A 359 17.10 -8.34 7.34
C ASP A 359 16.92 -9.03 5.96
N SER A 360 16.01 -9.99 5.87
CA SER A 360 15.77 -10.84 4.69
C SER A 360 15.22 -10.05 3.49
N LEU A 361 16.08 -9.69 2.54
CA LEU A 361 15.63 -9.01 1.32
C LEU A 361 15.06 -10.00 0.30
N ASN A 362 13.73 -10.01 0.13
CA ASN A 362 13.10 -10.76 -0.95
C ASN A 362 13.25 -10.04 -2.29
N PHE A 363 14.36 -10.32 -2.99
CA PHE A 363 14.64 -9.70 -4.29
C PHE A 363 13.69 -10.18 -5.39
N TYR A 364 13.02 -11.33 -5.21
CA TYR A 364 12.20 -11.94 -6.25
C TYR A 364 10.99 -11.08 -6.61
N TYR A 365 10.23 -10.60 -5.61
CA TYR A 365 9.03 -9.79 -5.85
C TYR A 365 9.37 -8.45 -6.55
N TYR A 366 10.43 -7.78 -6.11
CA TYR A 366 10.95 -6.59 -6.78
C TYR A 366 11.37 -6.90 -8.23
N ALA A 367 12.15 -7.97 -8.45
CA ALA A 367 12.62 -8.32 -9.79
C ALA A 367 11.45 -8.65 -10.74
N LEU A 368 10.41 -9.32 -10.23
CA LEU A 368 9.20 -9.64 -10.97
C LEU A 368 8.45 -8.37 -11.38
N THR A 369 8.11 -7.51 -10.42
CA THR A 369 7.37 -6.25 -10.66
C THR A 369 8.14 -5.29 -11.57
N PHE A 370 9.45 -5.13 -11.34
CA PHE A 370 10.34 -4.36 -12.22
C PHE A 370 10.40 -4.95 -13.63
N GLY A 371 10.56 -6.27 -13.75
CA GLY A 371 10.61 -6.97 -15.02
C GLY A 371 9.35 -6.75 -15.86
N ILE A 372 8.17 -6.87 -15.24
CA ILE A 372 6.87 -6.63 -15.89
C ILE A 372 6.76 -5.18 -16.38
N ILE A 373 7.07 -4.19 -15.54
CA ILE A 373 7.00 -2.77 -15.92
C ILE A 373 8.00 -2.43 -17.02
N LEU A 374 9.24 -2.91 -16.90
CA LEU A 374 10.28 -2.67 -17.89
C LEU A 374 9.88 -3.25 -19.25
N LEU A 375 9.42 -4.50 -19.26
CA LEU A 375 8.96 -5.17 -20.47
C LEU A 375 7.78 -4.42 -21.09
N ALA A 376 6.77 -4.07 -20.29
CA ALA A 376 5.59 -3.36 -20.78
C ALA A 376 5.95 -1.98 -21.37
N ASN A 377 6.84 -1.23 -20.73
CA ASN A 377 7.33 0.06 -21.24
C ASN A 377 8.15 -0.08 -22.53
N VAL A 378 9.00 -1.11 -22.61
CA VAL A 378 9.81 -1.40 -23.81
C VAL A 378 8.91 -1.80 -24.99
N VAL A 379 7.96 -2.69 -24.77
CA VAL A 379 6.98 -3.12 -25.77
C VAL A 379 6.17 -1.93 -26.25
N LEU A 380 5.66 -1.11 -25.34
CA LEU A 380 4.91 0.10 -25.65
C LEU A 380 5.70 1.10 -26.49
N ALA A 381 6.98 1.34 -26.13
CA ALA A 381 7.87 2.19 -26.90
C ALA A 381 8.14 1.62 -28.30
N ALA A 382 8.31 0.31 -28.43
CA ALA A 382 8.50 -0.36 -29.71
C ALA A 382 7.25 -0.28 -30.59
N LEU A 383 6.05 -0.45 -30.03
CA LEU A 383 4.78 -0.30 -30.74
C LEU A 383 4.56 1.13 -31.24
N CYS A 384 4.85 2.12 -30.39
CA CYS A 384 4.82 3.54 -30.78
C CYS A 384 5.80 3.83 -31.92
N GLY A 385 7.02 3.28 -31.83
CA GLY A 385 8.05 3.43 -32.85
C GLY A 385 7.65 2.78 -34.18
N LYS A 386 7.17 1.54 -34.15
CA LYS A 386 6.66 0.85 -35.35
C LYS A 386 5.56 1.66 -36.04
N LYS A 387 4.60 2.19 -35.26
CA LYS A 387 3.54 3.06 -35.79
C LYS A 387 4.10 4.34 -36.42
N ALA A 388 5.10 4.96 -35.79
CA ALA A 388 5.72 6.18 -36.28
C ALA A 388 6.58 5.96 -37.54
N THR A 389 7.38 4.90 -37.59
CA THR A 389 8.27 4.61 -38.71
C THR A 389 7.53 4.03 -39.92
N SER A 390 6.38 3.36 -39.76
CA SER A 390 5.62 2.78 -40.89
C SER A 390 5.16 3.82 -41.93
N SER A 391 5.17 5.11 -41.61
CA SER A 391 4.80 6.18 -42.54
C SER A 391 5.85 6.38 -43.64
N LYS A 392 5.42 6.79 -44.85
CA LYS A 392 6.34 7.06 -45.97
C LYS A 392 7.23 8.29 -45.65
N PRO A 393 8.52 8.31 -46.04
CA PRO A 393 9.42 9.42 -45.74
C PRO A 393 8.91 10.80 -46.20
N ALA A 394 8.32 10.86 -47.40
CA ALA A 394 7.71 12.09 -47.93
C ALA A 394 6.58 12.63 -47.03
N GLN A 395 5.78 11.75 -46.41
CA GLN A 395 4.74 12.18 -45.48
C GLN A 395 5.33 12.67 -44.15
N LEU A 396 6.47 12.13 -43.72
CA LEU A 396 7.14 12.52 -42.48
C LEU A 396 7.80 13.90 -42.58
N LEU A 397 8.32 14.25 -43.76
CA LEU A 397 8.93 15.56 -44.04
C LEU A 397 7.90 16.69 -44.24
N THR A 398 6.67 16.37 -44.63
CA THR A 398 5.65 17.40 -44.78
C THR A 398 5.13 17.87 -43.41
N PRO A 399 5.01 19.19 -43.18
CA PRO A 399 4.38 19.71 -41.98
C PRO A 399 2.94 19.18 -41.91
N LYS A 400 2.53 18.69 -40.73
CA LYS A 400 1.15 18.21 -40.55
C LYS A 400 0.20 19.37 -40.86
N ALA A 401 -0.69 19.18 -41.84
CA ALA A 401 -1.71 20.16 -42.15
C ALA A 401 -2.52 20.50 -40.88
N PRO A 402 -2.82 21.78 -40.63
CA PRO A 402 -3.69 22.15 -39.52
C PRO A 402 -5.03 21.44 -39.68
N LYS A 403 -5.53 20.81 -38.62
CA LYS A 403 -6.82 20.11 -38.67
C LYS A 403 -7.91 21.13 -38.98
N ALA A 404 -8.68 20.92 -40.06
CA ALA A 404 -9.79 21.78 -40.44
C ALA A 404 -10.78 21.91 -39.27
N GLY A 405 -11.14 23.14 -38.91
CA GLY A 405 -12.04 23.44 -37.79
C GLY A 405 -13.45 22.92 -38.05
N LYS A 406 -13.83 21.79 -37.45
CA LYS A 406 -15.22 21.32 -37.42
C LYS A 406 -15.94 21.96 -36.22
N LYS A 407 -17.27 22.15 -36.33
CA LYS A 407 -18.11 22.60 -35.21
C LYS A 407 -17.88 21.71 -33.98
N VAL A 408 -17.73 22.33 -32.82
CA VAL A 408 -17.38 21.66 -31.56
C VAL A 408 -18.64 21.11 -30.90
N ILE A 409 -18.53 20.00 -30.15
CA ILE A 409 -19.70 19.37 -29.49
C ILE A 409 -20.41 20.36 -28.55
N LEU A 410 -19.65 21.20 -27.83
CA LEU A 410 -20.18 22.23 -26.94
C LEU A 410 -20.95 23.36 -27.66
N GLU A 411 -20.71 23.59 -28.97
CA GLU A 411 -21.50 24.54 -29.77
C GLU A 411 -22.93 24.05 -30.00
N ARG A 412 -23.22 22.76 -29.76
CA ARG A 412 -24.57 22.18 -29.86
C ARG A 412 -25.41 22.40 -28.59
N ILE A 413 -24.81 22.86 -27.49
CA ILE A 413 -25.50 23.14 -26.23
C ILE A 413 -25.58 24.67 -26.06
N PRO A 414 -26.64 25.33 -26.58
CA PRO A 414 -26.68 26.79 -26.72
C PRO A 414 -26.68 27.54 -25.38
N PHE A 415 -27.18 26.94 -24.29
CA PHE A 415 -27.20 27.55 -22.96
C PHE A 415 -25.77 27.81 -22.44
N ILE A 416 -24.94 26.76 -22.41
CA ILE A 416 -23.54 26.85 -21.96
C ILE A 416 -22.71 27.73 -22.91
N TRP A 417 -22.94 27.61 -24.22
CA TRP A 417 -22.17 28.36 -25.22
C TRP A 417 -22.45 29.86 -25.23
N LYS A 418 -23.68 30.29 -24.89
CA LYS A 418 -24.03 31.72 -24.78
C LYS A 418 -23.45 32.36 -23.53
N ALA A 419 -23.32 31.61 -22.43
CA ALA A 419 -22.78 32.12 -21.15
C ALA A 419 -21.25 32.36 -21.16
N LEU A 420 -20.50 31.68 -22.02
CA LEU A 420 -19.04 31.82 -22.09
C LEU A 420 -18.62 33.13 -22.78
N SER A 421 -17.64 33.85 -22.22
CA SER A 421 -17.02 34.99 -22.92
C SER A 421 -16.15 34.53 -24.09
N PHE A 422 -15.87 35.42 -25.05
CA PHE A 422 -15.07 35.11 -26.25
C PHE A 422 -13.72 34.45 -25.92
N LYS A 423 -13.07 34.92 -24.85
CA LYS A 423 -11.81 34.39 -24.32
C LYS A 423 -11.89 32.89 -24.02
N TYR A 424 -13.01 32.42 -23.45
CA TYR A 424 -13.23 31.01 -23.10
C TYR A 424 -13.76 30.19 -24.28
N LYS A 425 -14.58 30.77 -25.16
CA LYS A 425 -15.04 30.09 -26.39
C LYS A 425 -13.86 29.66 -27.25
N SER A 426 -12.87 30.54 -27.43
CA SER A 426 -11.66 30.20 -28.20
C SER A 426 -10.87 29.06 -27.56
N THR A 427 -10.70 29.09 -26.23
CA THR A 427 -9.99 28.05 -25.46
C THR A 427 -10.71 26.70 -25.54
N VAL A 428 -12.02 26.67 -25.29
CA VAL A 428 -12.84 25.45 -25.35
C VAL A 428 -12.85 24.86 -26.76
N ARG A 429 -12.95 25.71 -27.78
CA ARG A 429 -12.87 25.28 -29.18
C ARG A 429 -11.53 24.60 -29.45
N ASN A 430 -10.43 25.18 -28.98
CA ASN A 430 -9.10 24.62 -29.17
C ASN A 430 -8.92 23.26 -28.47
N VAL A 431 -9.30 23.16 -27.19
CA VAL A 431 -9.20 21.92 -26.41
C VAL A 431 -9.98 20.78 -27.08
N LEU A 432 -11.22 21.04 -27.47
CA LEU A 432 -12.11 20.02 -28.05
C LEU A 432 -11.85 19.73 -29.53
N LEU A 433 -11.16 20.61 -30.26
CA LEU A 433 -10.67 20.33 -31.61
C LEU A 433 -9.60 19.23 -31.59
N PHE A 434 -8.74 19.18 -30.56
CA PHE A 434 -7.70 18.17 -30.39
C PHE A 434 -8.15 16.97 -29.53
N LYS A 435 -9.27 16.34 -29.90
CA LYS A 435 -9.96 15.27 -29.13
C LYS A 435 -9.05 14.20 -28.53
N SER A 436 -8.13 13.62 -29.32
CA SER A 436 -7.23 12.55 -28.82
C SER A 436 -6.33 13.03 -27.68
N ARG A 437 -5.89 14.28 -27.73
CA ARG A 437 -5.00 14.88 -26.75
C ARG A 437 -5.77 15.30 -25.50
N PHE A 438 -6.95 15.89 -25.70
CA PHE A 438 -7.89 16.18 -24.63
C PHE A 438 -8.24 14.92 -23.83
N LEU A 439 -8.65 13.85 -24.52
CA LEU A 439 -9.12 12.61 -23.89
C LEU A 439 -8.00 11.92 -23.09
N MET A 440 -6.78 11.86 -23.65
CA MET A 440 -5.60 11.38 -22.94
C MET A 440 -5.31 12.20 -21.67
N THR A 441 -5.33 13.53 -21.78
CA THR A 441 -5.08 14.42 -20.62
C THR A 441 -6.14 14.21 -19.54
N VAL A 442 -7.41 14.16 -19.93
CA VAL A 442 -8.54 13.95 -19.00
C VAL A 442 -8.43 12.59 -18.32
N ILE A 443 -8.20 11.49 -19.05
CA ILE A 443 -8.04 10.15 -18.45
C ILE A 443 -6.89 10.15 -17.44
N SER A 444 -5.76 10.76 -17.77
CA SER A 444 -4.62 10.81 -16.85
C SER A 444 -4.92 11.61 -15.57
N VAL A 445 -5.61 12.76 -15.69
CA VAL A 445 -6.02 13.56 -14.53
C VAL A 445 -7.09 12.85 -13.71
N VAL A 446 -8.07 12.19 -14.35
CA VAL A 446 -9.07 11.35 -13.69
C VAL A 446 -8.39 10.27 -12.88
N GLY A 447 -7.43 9.54 -13.49
CA GLY A 447 -6.72 8.48 -12.78
C GLY A 447 -5.97 8.98 -11.54
N ALA A 448 -5.28 10.12 -11.65
CA ALA A 448 -4.62 10.73 -10.51
C ALA A 448 -5.61 11.23 -9.43
N THR A 449 -6.77 11.75 -9.83
CA THR A 449 -7.82 12.21 -8.90
C THR A 449 -8.47 11.03 -8.17
N VAL A 450 -8.71 9.91 -8.86
CA VAL A 450 -9.21 8.66 -8.28
C VAL A 450 -8.28 8.17 -7.17
N LEU A 451 -6.97 8.18 -7.41
CA LEU A 451 -5.98 7.78 -6.41
C LEU A 451 -5.94 8.69 -5.18
N VAL A 452 -6.02 10.01 -5.38
CA VAL A 452 -6.10 10.96 -4.26
C VAL A 452 -7.36 10.72 -3.43
N PHE A 453 -8.52 10.56 -4.08
CA PHE A 453 -9.77 10.24 -3.38
C PHE A 453 -9.66 8.92 -2.62
N ALA A 454 -9.01 7.91 -3.22
CA ALA A 454 -8.86 6.59 -2.60
C ALA A 454 -7.98 6.61 -1.35
N GLY A 455 -6.86 7.35 -1.38
CA GLY A 455 -6.04 7.55 -0.19
C GLY A 455 -6.79 8.26 0.94
N LEU A 456 -7.61 9.27 0.62
CA LEU A 456 -8.41 9.97 1.63
C LEU A 456 -9.57 9.12 2.16
N GLY A 457 -10.23 8.34 1.30
CA GLY A 457 -11.31 7.45 1.71
C GLY A 457 -10.82 6.36 2.67
N LEU A 458 -9.68 5.73 2.37
CA LEU A 458 -9.03 4.78 3.29
C LEU A 458 -8.62 5.45 4.60
N PHE A 459 -8.10 6.69 4.54
CA PHE A 459 -7.73 7.44 5.75
C PHE A 459 -8.93 7.71 6.66
N ASN A 460 -10.04 8.19 6.11
CA ASN A 460 -11.25 8.46 6.91
C ASN A 460 -11.80 7.19 7.56
N CYS A 461 -11.85 6.10 6.79
CA CYS A 461 -12.31 4.81 7.30
C CYS A 461 -11.43 4.30 8.44
N ALA A 462 -10.10 4.34 8.28
CA ALA A 462 -9.15 3.93 9.30
C ALA A 462 -9.25 4.77 10.58
N VAL A 463 -9.48 6.09 10.46
CA VAL A 463 -9.66 6.97 11.63
C VAL A 463 -11.00 6.71 12.32
N ASN A 464 -12.09 6.52 11.57
CA ASN A 464 -13.43 6.34 12.13
C ASN A 464 -13.62 5.00 12.84
N HIS A 465 -12.91 3.95 12.41
CA HIS A 465 -12.95 2.64 13.08
C HIS A 465 -12.17 2.62 14.40
N GLY A 466 -11.50 3.71 14.79
CA GLY A 466 -10.78 3.81 16.07
C GLY A 466 -9.58 2.86 16.18
N GLU A 467 -9.29 2.07 15.13
CA GLU A 467 -8.33 0.99 15.15
C GLU A 467 -7.49 0.96 13.87
N ALA A 468 -6.20 0.67 14.06
CA ALA A 468 -5.15 0.47 13.07
C ALA A 468 -4.33 1.70 12.66
N GLY A 469 -3.35 2.04 13.51
CA GLY A 469 -2.20 2.89 13.14
C GLY A 469 -1.49 2.41 11.86
N SER A 470 -1.54 1.10 11.56
CA SER A 470 -1.06 0.52 10.30
C SER A 470 -1.88 0.98 9.07
N LEU A 471 -3.21 0.96 9.14
CA LEU A 471 -4.08 1.42 8.04
C LEU A 471 -4.01 2.94 7.84
N ILE A 472 -3.89 3.70 8.93
CA ILE A 472 -3.62 5.15 8.88
C ILE A 472 -2.29 5.41 8.16
N GLY A 473 -1.23 4.67 8.51
CA GLY A 473 0.08 4.77 7.89
C GLY A 473 0.04 4.51 6.38
N ILE A 474 -0.69 3.49 5.94
CA ILE A 474 -0.84 3.15 4.51
C ILE A 474 -1.61 4.22 3.77
N SER A 475 -2.69 4.70 4.36
CA SER A 475 -3.51 5.75 3.77
C SER A 475 -2.71 7.05 3.60
N ALA A 476 -1.87 7.40 4.58
CA ALA A 476 -0.97 8.55 4.50
C ALA A 476 0.05 8.39 3.36
N VAL A 477 0.68 7.22 3.23
CA VAL A 477 1.58 6.92 2.11
C VAL A 477 0.84 7.05 0.79
N LEU A 478 -0.34 6.45 0.67
CA LEU A 478 -1.17 6.49 -0.52
C LEU A 478 -1.47 7.93 -0.95
N ILE A 479 -1.86 8.80 -0.01
CA ILE A 479 -2.12 10.22 -0.29
C ILE A 479 -0.86 10.90 -0.84
N VAL A 480 0.30 10.68 -0.22
CA VAL A 480 1.57 11.27 -0.66
C VAL A 480 1.95 10.80 -2.06
N PHE A 481 1.95 9.50 -2.33
CA PHE A 481 2.31 8.93 -3.63
C PHE A 481 1.33 9.35 -4.73
N SER A 482 0.04 9.39 -4.42
CA SER A 482 -1.01 9.85 -5.33
C SER A 482 -0.84 11.32 -5.67
N GLY A 483 -0.50 12.16 -4.68
CA GLY A 483 -0.18 13.57 -4.89
C GLY A 483 1.05 13.79 -5.76
N VAL A 484 2.15 13.08 -5.48
CA VAL A 484 3.38 13.13 -6.29
C VAL A 484 3.10 12.68 -7.73
N LEU A 485 2.38 11.57 -7.91
CA LEU A 485 2.01 11.07 -9.24
C LEU A 485 1.13 12.09 -9.98
N CYS A 486 0.14 12.67 -9.30
CA CYS A 486 -0.74 13.71 -9.86
C CYS A 486 0.08 14.91 -10.35
N ALA A 487 1.01 15.40 -9.54
CA ALA A 487 1.91 16.49 -9.92
C ALA A 487 2.76 16.14 -11.15
N LEU A 488 3.36 14.95 -11.19
CA LEU A 488 4.19 14.48 -12.31
C LEU A 488 3.39 14.37 -13.62
N VAL A 489 2.19 13.79 -13.55
CA VAL A 489 1.29 13.63 -14.68
C VAL A 489 0.85 14.98 -15.23
N ILE A 490 0.36 15.89 -14.37
CA ILE A 490 -0.10 17.21 -14.79
C ILE A 490 1.06 18.05 -15.33
N TYR A 491 2.24 17.96 -14.72
CA TYR A 491 3.46 18.60 -15.22
C TYR A 491 3.81 18.12 -16.63
N ASN A 492 3.82 16.81 -16.85
CA ASN A 492 4.14 16.24 -18.16
C ASN A 492 3.15 16.70 -19.23
N LEU A 493 1.85 16.63 -18.95
CA LEU A 493 0.79 17.01 -19.87
C LEU A 493 0.83 18.51 -20.20
N THR A 494 1.12 19.34 -19.20
CA THR A 494 1.25 20.80 -19.38
C THR A 494 2.52 21.12 -20.17
N ASN A 495 3.62 20.45 -19.89
CA ASN A 495 4.89 20.62 -20.60
C ASN A 495 4.75 20.23 -22.08
N ILE A 496 4.05 19.13 -22.37
CA ILE A 496 3.67 18.75 -23.72
C ILE A 496 2.81 19.85 -24.35
N ASN A 497 1.75 20.33 -23.66
CA ASN A 497 0.88 21.39 -24.19
C ASN A 497 1.66 22.63 -24.64
N VAL A 498 2.56 23.09 -23.78
CA VAL A 498 3.42 24.24 -24.06
C VAL A 498 4.35 23.96 -25.24
N SER A 499 4.99 22.79 -25.30
CA SER A 499 5.94 22.48 -26.36
C SER A 499 5.28 22.38 -27.74
N GLU A 500 4.05 21.89 -27.85
CA GLU A 500 3.35 21.82 -29.14
C GLU A 500 2.97 23.19 -29.69
N ARG A 501 2.82 24.19 -28.81
CA ARG A 501 2.25 25.50 -29.15
C ARG A 501 3.23 26.64 -29.13
N THR A 502 4.50 26.32 -29.03
CA THR A 502 5.62 27.26 -29.12
C THR A 502 5.45 28.25 -30.29
N ARG A 503 5.00 27.77 -31.46
CA ARG A 503 4.73 28.62 -32.64
C ARG A 503 3.49 29.51 -32.47
N GLU A 504 2.37 28.97 -31.97
CA GLU A 504 1.16 29.76 -31.70
C GLU A 504 1.45 30.88 -30.67
N ILE A 505 2.20 30.56 -29.62
CA ILE A 505 2.67 31.49 -28.60
C ILE A 505 3.57 32.56 -29.23
N ALA A 506 4.53 32.18 -30.06
CA ALA A 506 5.41 33.12 -30.76
C ALA A 506 4.62 34.07 -31.67
N THR A 507 3.66 33.56 -32.45
CA THR A 507 2.80 34.39 -33.31
C THR A 507 1.95 35.37 -32.49
N LEU A 508 1.35 34.94 -31.38
CA LEU A 508 0.59 35.83 -30.50
C LEU A 508 1.46 36.95 -29.92
N MET A 509 2.67 36.62 -29.47
CA MET A 509 3.60 37.62 -28.95
C MET A 509 4.07 38.60 -30.05
N VAL A 510 4.26 38.15 -31.30
CA VAL A 510 4.58 39.04 -32.45
C VAL A 510 3.41 39.94 -32.81
N LEU A 511 2.17 39.46 -32.65
CA LEU A 511 0.95 40.25 -32.84
C LEU A 511 0.71 41.28 -31.72
N GLY A 512 1.62 41.40 -30.75
CA GLY A 512 1.56 42.40 -29.69
C GLY A 512 0.84 41.95 -28.41
N TYR A 513 0.47 40.66 -28.28
CA TYR A 513 -0.09 40.16 -27.03
C TYR A 513 0.96 40.17 -25.91
N HIS A 514 0.57 40.61 -24.72
CA HIS A 514 1.45 40.62 -23.56
C HIS A 514 1.72 39.20 -23.05
N GLU A 515 2.89 38.98 -22.45
CA GLU A 515 3.29 37.68 -21.88
C GLU A 515 2.25 37.11 -20.91
N ARG A 516 1.59 37.97 -20.12
CA ARG A 516 0.52 37.59 -19.18
C ARG A 516 -0.74 37.10 -19.88
N GLU A 517 -1.05 37.62 -21.06
CA GLU A 517 -2.23 37.22 -21.83
C GLU A 517 -2.02 35.85 -22.49
N VAL A 518 -0.82 35.62 -23.04
CA VAL A 518 -0.44 34.36 -23.67
C VAL A 518 -0.31 33.24 -22.63
N THR A 519 0.37 33.50 -21.51
CA THR A 519 0.44 32.54 -20.38
C THR A 519 -0.95 32.24 -19.83
N GLY A 520 -1.79 33.27 -19.65
CA GLY A 520 -3.18 33.09 -19.21
C GLY A 520 -4.04 32.29 -20.18
N TYR A 521 -3.74 32.27 -21.48
CA TYR A 521 -4.41 31.38 -22.44
C TYR A 521 -4.10 29.90 -22.19
N ILE A 522 -2.84 29.57 -22.00
CA ILE A 522 -2.40 28.19 -21.73
C ILE A 522 -2.93 27.71 -20.38
N TYR A 523 -2.86 28.56 -19.36
CA TYR A 523 -3.32 28.21 -18.01
C TYR A 523 -4.80 27.83 -18.00
N ARG A 524 -5.63 28.58 -18.74
CA ARG A 524 -7.07 28.28 -18.83
C ARG A 524 -7.35 26.91 -19.44
N GLU A 525 -6.58 26.45 -20.42
CA GLU A 525 -6.77 25.09 -20.91
C GLU A 525 -6.41 24.02 -19.90
N VAL A 526 -5.28 24.21 -19.20
CA VAL A 526 -4.84 23.27 -18.17
C VAL A 526 -5.90 23.20 -17.08
N TYR A 527 -6.40 24.34 -16.60
CA TYR A 527 -7.46 24.40 -15.59
C TYR A 527 -8.78 23.82 -16.07
N ILE A 528 -9.17 23.98 -17.33
CA ILE A 528 -10.36 23.32 -17.88
C ILE A 528 -10.18 21.79 -17.86
N MET A 529 -9.00 21.29 -18.24
CA MET A 529 -8.73 19.84 -18.22
C MET A 529 -8.64 19.29 -16.80
N CYS A 530 -8.03 20.04 -15.87
CA CYS A 530 -8.03 19.71 -14.44
C CYS A 530 -9.44 19.70 -13.86
N ALA A 531 -10.28 20.69 -14.17
CA ALA A 531 -11.65 20.77 -13.68
C ALA A 531 -12.51 19.61 -14.22
N ILE A 532 -12.42 19.30 -15.51
CA ILE A 532 -13.14 18.15 -16.10
C ILE A 532 -12.63 16.84 -15.49
N GLY A 533 -11.31 16.70 -15.34
CA GLY A 533 -10.72 15.52 -14.72
C GLY A 533 -11.12 15.35 -13.27
N ALA A 534 -11.26 16.44 -12.52
CA ALA A 534 -11.72 16.42 -11.13
C ALA A 534 -13.21 16.07 -11.02
N VAL A 535 -14.07 16.67 -11.87
CA VAL A 535 -15.51 16.40 -11.91
C VAL A 535 -15.81 14.95 -12.27
N LEU A 536 -15.05 14.35 -13.18
CA LEU A 536 -15.19 12.93 -13.53
C LEU A 536 -14.45 12.00 -12.55
N GLY A 537 -13.35 12.49 -11.97
CA GLY A 537 -12.48 11.73 -11.09
C GLY A 537 -13.09 11.46 -9.73
N VAL A 538 -13.85 12.39 -9.15
CA VAL A 538 -14.49 12.18 -7.84
C VAL A 538 -15.54 11.05 -7.88
N PRO A 539 -16.53 11.03 -8.80
CA PRO A 539 -17.47 9.91 -8.90
C PRO A 539 -16.79 8.56 -9.19
N LEU A 540 -15.79 8.55 -10.07
CA LEU A 540 -15.02 7.33 -10.34
C LEU A 540 -14.17 6.92 -9.13
N GLY A 541 -13.71 7.88 -8.33
CA GLY A 541 -13.00 7.67 -7.07
C GLY A 541 -13.92 7.02 -6.04
N MET A 542 -15.18 7.48 -5.92
CA MET A 542 -16.18 6.83 -5.06
C MET A 542 -16.42 5.38 -5.48
N ALA A 543 -16.65 5.14 -6.78
CA ALA A 543 -16.86 3.79 -7.28
C ALA A 543 -15.64 2.88 -7.02
N PHE A 544 -14.44 3.42 -7.18
CA PHE A 544 -13.20 2.72 -6.91
C PHE A 544 -12.99 2.42 -5.42
N VAL A 545 -13.24 3.39 -4.53
CA VAL A 545 -13.15 3.20 -3.08
C VAL A 545 -14.17 2.18 -2.59
N ASN A 546 -15.41 2.23 -3.10
CA ASN A 546 -16.41 1.21 -2.77
C ASN A 546 -15.94 -0.19 -3.19
N PHE A 547 -15.40 -0.32 -4.40
CA PHE A 547 -14.83 -1.57 -4.86
C PHE A 547 -13.67 -2.05 -3.98
N VAL A 548 -12.80 -1.14 -3.53
CA VAL A 548 -11.71 -1.47 -2.60
C VAL A 548 -12.29 -1.98 -1.28
N PHE A 549 -13.22 -1.24 -0.66
CA PHE A 549 -13.86 -1.62 0.60
C PHE A 549 -14.57 -2.98 0.53
N ASP A 550 -15.31 -3.22 -0.54
CA ASP A 550 -15.97 -4.52 -0.80
C ASP A 550 -14.93 -5.65 -0.94
N PHE A 551 -13.79 -5.38 -1.60
CA PHE A 551 -12.74 -6.38 -1.81
C PHE A 551 -12.04 -6.77 -0.50
N ILE A 552 -11.74 -5.79 0.36
CA ILE A 552 -11.04 -6.03 1.63
C ILE A 552 -11.99 -6.32 2.80
N SER A 553 -13.31 -6.29 2.56
CA SER A 553 -14.37 -6.40 3.59
C SER A 553 -14.13 -5.46 4.78
N PHE A 554 -13.73 -4.21 4.49
CA PHE A 554 -13.39 -3.21 5.49
C PHE A 554 -13.82 -1.82 5.01
N GLY A 555 -14.65 -1.16 5.82
CA GLY A 555 -15.13 0.20 5.57
C GLY A 555 -16.36 0.31 4.67
N SER A 556 -16.91 1.52 4.62
CA SER A 556 -18.00 1.88 3.72
C SER A 556 -17.84 3.32 3.22
N LEU A 557 -18.46 3.63 2.07
CA LEU A 557 -18.54 5.02 1.58
C LEU A 557 -19.25 5.96 2.57
N ALA A 558 -20.09 5.44 3.47
CA ALA A 558 -20.76 6.23 4.50
C ALA A 558 -19.78 6.86 5.51
N GLU A 559 -18.60 6.26 5.69
CA GLU A 559 -17.56 6.75 6.59
C GLU A 559 -16.63 7.78 5.93
N VAL A 560 -16.73 7.98 4.62
CA VAL A 560 -15.91 8.98 3.94
C VAL A 560 -16.44 10.37 4.31
N GLU A 561 -15.59 11.17 4.94
CA GLU A 561 -15.99 12.49 5.40
C GLU A 561 -16.27 13.44 4.23
N TRP A 562 -17.23 14.34 4.42
CA TRP A 562 -17.67 15.31 3.40
C TRP A 562 -16.52 16.16 2.85
N TRP A 563 -15.49 16.44 3.66
CA TRP A 563 -14.36 17.26 3.23
C TRP A 563 -13.47 16.54 2.23
N SER A 564 -13.43 15.20 2.21
CA SER A 564 -12.64 14.42 1.22
C SER A 564 -13.14 14.63 -0.21
N TYR A 565 -14.46 14.83 -0.37
CA TYR A 565 -15.10 15.16 -1.64
C TYR A 565 -14.73 16.55 -2.15
N VAL A 566 -14.43 17.49 -1.26
CA VAL A 566 -14.02 18.87 -1.61
C VAL A 566 -12.51 18.99 -1.73
N LEU A 567 -11.76 18.32 -0.86
CA LEU A 567 -10.30 18.36 -0.83
C LEU A 567 -9.69 17.72 -2.10
N THR A 568 -10.27 16.63 -2.58
CA THR A 568 -9.82 15.94 -3.78
C THR A 568 -9.74 16.85 -5.02
N PRO A 569 -10.83 17.53 -5.46
CA PRO A 569 -10.76 18.44 -6.59
C PRO A 569 -9.88 19.67 -6.30
N VAL A 570 -9.82 20.16 -5.06
CA VAL A 570 -8.92 21.25 -4.65
C VAL A 570 -7.45 20.85 -4.85
N MET A 571 -7.07 19.64 -4.43
CA MET A 571 -5.72 19.11 -4.62
C MET A 571 -5.35 18.97 -6.10
N THR A 572 -6.25 18.44 -6.93
CA THR A 572 -6.04 18.34 -8.39
C THR A 572 -5.83 19.72 -9.02
N MET A 573 -6.62 20.72 -8.62
CA MET A 573 -6.46 22.09 -9.11
C MET A 573 -5.18 22.75 -8.59
N LEU A 574 -4.80 22.50 -7.33
CA LEU A 574 -3.55 22.97 -6.73
C LEU A 574 -2.33 22.45 -7.49
N PHE A 575 -2.28 21.14 -7.80
CA PHE A 575 -1.19 20.59 -8.62
C PHE A 575 -1.18 21.15 -10.05
N GLY A 576 -2.35 21.44 -10.63
CA GLY A 576 -2.46 22.19 -11.88
C GLY A 576 -1.86 23.59 -11.80
N PHE A 577 -2.13 24.31 -10.72
CA PHE A 577 -1.56 25.63 -10.46
C PHE A 577 -0.03 25.56 -10.30
N ILE A 578 0.48 24.62 -9.50
CA ILE A 578 1.93 24.42 -9.30
C ILE A 578 2.61 24.09 -10.63
N SER A 579 2.06 23.16 -11.40
CA SER A 579 2.59 22.77 -12.71
C SER A 579 2.69 23.97 -13.68
N THR A 580 1.63 24.76 -13.78
CA THR A 580 1.60 25.94 -14.66
C THR A 580 2.55 27.04 -14.21
N LEU A 581 2.75 27.22 -12.90
CA LEU A 581 3.73 28.14 -12.33
C LEU A 581 5.17 27.73 -12.70
N LEU A 582 5.51 26.45 -12.52
CA LEU A 582 6.83 25.91 -12.87
C LEU A 582 7.16 26.10 -14.35
N LEU A 583 6.17 25.92 -15.23
CA LEU A 583 6.34 26.05 -16.68
C LEU A 583 6.25 27.48 -17.19
N ARG A 584 5.93 28.47 -16.34
CA ARG A 584 5.87 29.88 -16.73
C ARG A 584 7.19 30.37 -17.34
N LYS A 585 8.32 30.06 -16.68
CA LYS A 585 9.65 30.46 -17.15
C LYS A 585 9.96 29.92 -18.55
N LYS A 586 9.47 28.72 -18.85
CA LYS A 586 9.65 28.08 -20.16
C LYS A 586 8.81 28.76 -21.24
N ILE A 587 7.58 29.15 -20.92
CA ILE A 587 6.70 29.89 -21.86
C ILE A 587 7.32 31.24 -22.21
N VAL A 588 7.78 32.00 -21.22
CA VAL A 588 8.31 33.36 -21.40
C VAL A 588 9.66 33.37 -22.13
N LYS A 589 10.54 32.40 -21.88
CA LYS A 589 11.86 32.30 -22.55
C LYS A 589 11.80 31.74 -23.98
N THR A 590 10.62 31.66 -24.59
CA THR A 590 10.49 31.12 -25.94
C THR A 590 11.07 32.09 -26.96
N ASP A 591 12.12 31.68 -27.68
CA ASP A 591 12.71 32.49 -28.75
C ASP A 591 11.74 32.56 -29.95
N MET A 592 11.13 33.73 -30.12
CA MET A 592 10.15 34.03 -31.16
C MET A 592 10.76 33.96 -32.56
N ASN A 593 12.01 34.43 -32.71
CA ASN A 593 12.70 34.45 -33.99
C ASN A 593 13.07 33.04 -34.44
N ALA A 594 13.57 32.20 -33.53
CA ALA A 594 13.88 30.80 -33.84
C ALA A 594 12.61 30.00 -34.17
N SER A 595 11.49 30.29 -33.51
CA SER A 595 10.23 29.55 -33.67
C SER A 595 9.50 29.86 -34.98
N LEU A 596 9.76 31.03 -35.58
CA LEU A 596 9.14 31.46 -36.84
C LEU A 596 10.00 31.15 -38.08
N LYS A 597 11.32 31.02 -37.93
CA LYS A 597 12.27 30.75 -39.03
C LYS A 597 12.25 29.33 -39.59
N THR A 598 11.59 28.36 -38.94
CA THR A 598 11.61 26.93 -39.33
C THR A 598 10.86 26.58 -40.64
N ILE A 599 10.55 27.55 -41.50
CA ILE A 599 9.79 27.35 -42.76
C ILE A 599 10.55 27.82 -44.01
N GLU A 600 11.66 28.53 -43.87
CA GLU A 600 12.51 28.83 -45.04
C GLU A 600 13.49 27.69 -45.34
#